data_AF-A0A397EGP3-F1
#
_entry.id   AF-A0A397EGP3-F1
#
_cell.length_a   1.000
_cell.length_b   1.000
_cell.length_c   1.000
_cell.angle_alpha   90.00
_cell.angle_beta   90.00
_cell.angle_gamma   90.00
#
_symmetry.space_group_name_H-M   'P 1'
#
loop_
_entity.id
_entity.type
_entity.pdbx_description
1 polymer ?
#
loop_
_entity_poly.entity_id
_entity_poly.type
_entity_poly.pdbx_seq_one_letter_code
_entity_poly.pdbx_strand_id
1 'polypeptide(L)'
;TVGSVGGYCFDGYDTCDRLAGIATKLKLQVSPVEDIGSTWYGPRQMVQDCGKLSMKVINHLHLHEFNATEKSDEYAKVRVAGWPRWHYGVLTMYSGHLAIPSCTNSTGFDKRDDLLDFPTFSNESVNRHPHVHARQDLIFFSKSHFRRGDYDHMQLHDLNLGKVSEYATFMALQATRQYKLAIDKR
;
A
#
# COMPACT_ATOMS: atom_id res chain seq x y z
N THR A 1 11.00 -9.64 0.25
CA THR A 1 9.95 -9.43 1.26
C THR A 1 8.92 -8.47 0.75
N VAL A 2 7.65 -8.73 1.05
CA VAL A 2 6.50 -7.90 0.66
C VAL A 2 5.64 -7.64 1.91
N GLY A 3 4.84 -6.57 1.88
CA GLY A 3 3.87 -6.29 2.95
C GLY A 3 2.67 -5.50 2.45
N SER A 4 1.54 -5.73 3.11
CA SER A 4 0.26 -5.11 2.78
C SER A 4 -0.50 -4.58 3.99
N VAL A 5 -1.02 -3.37 3.85
CA VAL A 5 -2.08 -2.84 4.71
C VAL A 5 -3.18 -2.20 3.84
N GLY A 6 -4.11 -3.05 3.38
CA GLY A 6 -5.22 -2.62 2.52
C GLY A 6 -5.67 -3.72 1.55
N GLY A 7 -6.20 -4.81 2.10
CA GLY A 7 -6.55 -5.99 1.33
C GLY A 7 -7.44 -5.74 0.13
N TYR A 8 -7.11 -6.39 -0.98
CA TYR A 8 -7.90 -6.43 -2.22
C TYR A 8 -8.22 -7.87 -2.66
N CYS A 9 -7.59 -8.87 -2.06
CA CYS A 9 -7.77 -10.29 -2.36
C CYS A 9 -7.84 -11.01 -1.01
N PHE A 10 -9.00 -11.58 -0.71
CA PHE A 10 -9.34 -12.29 0.53
C PHE A 10 -10.62 -13.10 0.35
N ASP A 11 -10.83 -14.08 1.24
CA ASP A 11 -11.98 -14.98 1.25
C ASP A 11 -13.33 -14.27 1.09
N GLY A 12 -14.18 -14.83 0.22
CA GLY A 12 -15.52 -14.31 -0.08
C GLY A 12 -15.57 -13.26 -1.19
N TYR A 13 -14.44 -12.93 -1.82
CA TYR A 13 -14.32 -11.98 -2.92
C TYR A 13 -13.67 -12.63 -4.15
N ASP A 14 -14.08 -12.19 -5.33
CA ASP A 14 -13.70 -12.77 -6.63
C ASP A 14 -12.37 -12.24 -7.18
N THR A 15 -11.73 -11.32 -6.47
CA THR A 15 -10.49 -10.67 -6.93
C THR A 15 -9.34 -11.64 -7.05
N CYS A 16 -9.17 -12.55 -6.10
CA CYS A 16 -8.09 -13.55 -6.12
C CYS A 16 -8.24 -14.48 -7.34
N ASP A 17 -9.45 -14.97 -7.59
CA ASP A 17 -9.76 -15.84 -8.72
C ASP A 17 -9.53 -15.13 -10.06
N ARG A 18 -9.96 -13.86 -10.16
CA ARG A 18 -9.73 -13.04 -11.35
C ARG A 18 -8.24 -12.83 -11.60
N LEU A 19 -7.46 -12.53 -10.58
CA LEU A 19 -6.00 -12.38 -10.68
C LEU A 19 -5.34 -13.71 -11.08
N ALA A 20 -5.74 -14.84 -10.51
CA ALA A 20 -5.22 -16.16 -10.91
C ALA A 20 -5.53 -16.48 -12.38
N GLY A 21 -6.74 -16.16 -12.85
CA GLY A 21 -7.12 -16.28 -14.25
C GLY A 21 -6.28 -15.40 -15.18
N ILE A 22 -6.01 -14.15 -14.79
CA ILE A 22 -5.14 -13.24 -15.55
C ILE A 22 -3.69 -13.75 -15.57
N ALA A 23 -3.16 -14.21 -14.44
CA ALA A 23 -1.81 -14.79 -14.37
C ALA A 23 -1.67 -15.95 -15.37
N THR A 24 -2.66 -16.85 -15.39
CA THR A 24 -2.70 -17.98 -16.32
C THR A 24 -2.72 -17.53 -17.78
N LYS A 25 -3.57 -16.55 -18.13
CA LYS A 25 -3.64 -15.99 -19.50
C LYS A 25 -2.31 -15.38 -19.94
N LEU A 26 -1.60 -14.73 -19.02
CA LEU A 26 -0.31 -14.09 -19.29
C LEU A 26 0.89 -15.02 -19.15
N LYS A 27 0.67 -16.32 -18.86
CA LYS A 27 1.73 -17.30 -18.58
C LYS A 27 2.65 -16.86 -17.44
N LEU A 28 2.08 -16.19 -16.46
CA LEU A 28 2.71 -15.81 -15.20
C LEU A 28 2.37 -16.85 -14.13
N GLN A 29 3.20 -16.91 -13.08
CA GLN A 29 2.90 -17.70 -11.90
C GLN A 29 1.72 -17.12 -11.14
N VAL A 30 0.80 -18.00 -10.74
CA VAL A 30 -0.26 -17.67 -9.80
C VAL A 30 0.36 -17.43 -8.42
N SER A 31 -0.09 -16.39 -7.72
CA SER A 31 0.44 -16.07 -6.40
C SER A 31 0.13 -17.19 -5.40
N PRO A 32 1.11 -17.62 -4.59
CA PRO A 32 0.87 -18.59 -3.52
C PRO A 32 0.24 -17.96 -2.27
N VAL A 33 0.15 -16.62 -2.21
CA VAL A 33 -0.43 -15.88 -1.08
C VAL A 33 -1.45 -14.87 -1.57
N GLU A 34 -2.44 -14.61 -0.73
CA GLU A 34 -3.37 -13.50 -0.93
C GLU A 34 -2.66 -12.17 -0.67
N ASP A 35 -3.13 -11.12 -1.35
CA ASP A 35 -2.76 -9.72 -1.07
C ASP A 35 -1.25 -9.50 -0.82
N ILE A 36 -0.43 -9.61 -1.88
CA ILE A 36 1.02 -9.35 -1.82
C ILE A 36 1.35 -7.95 -1.27
N GLY A 37 0.42 -7.00 -1.41
CA GLY A 37 0.61 -5.62 -0.95
C GLY A 37 1.42 -4.72 -1.88
N SER A 38 1.56 -3.48 -1.42
CA SER A 38 2.13 -2.37 -2.20
C SER A 38 3.62 -2.12 -1.93
N THR A 39 4.16 -2.68 -0.85
CA THR A 39 5.52 -2.40 -0.39
C THR A 39 6.42 -3.61 -0.63
N TRP A 40 7.52 -3.42 -1.37
CA TRP A 40 8.48 -4.49 -1.70
C TRP A 40 9.89 -4.10 -1.24
N TYR A 41 10.59 -5.04 -0.64
CA TYR A 41 11.98 -4.89 -0.23
C TYR A 41 12.79 -6.13 -0.60
N GLY A 42 13.96 -5.93 -1.22
CA GLY A 42 14.82 -7.01 -1.66
C GLY A 42 16.02 -6.55 -2.49
N PRO A 43 16.77 -7.48 -3.09
CA PRO A 43 17.94 -7.17 -3.91
C PRO A 43 17.60 -6.20 -5.05
N ARG A 44 18.46 -5.20 -5.28
CA ARG A 44 18.26 -4.13 -6.28
C ARG A 44 17.79 -4.68 -7.64
N GLN A 45 18.53 -5.65 -8.18
CA GLN A 45 18.26 -6.18 -9.51
C GLN A 45 16.88 -6.85 -9.59
N MET A 46 16.55 -7.64 -8.58
CA MET A 46 15.25 -8.32 -8.47
C MET A 46 14.10 -7.32 -8.39
N VAL A 47 14.19 -6.30 -7.51
CA VAL A 47 13.15 -5.26 -7.39
C VAL A 47 12.97 -4.52 -8.72
N GLN A 48 14.07 -4.20 -9.42
CA GLN A 48 14.01 -3.55 -10.73
C GLN A 48 13.34 -4.43 -11.79
N ASP A 49 13.65 -5.72 -11.82
CA ASP A 49 13.08 -6.64 -12.80
C ASP A 49 11.61 -6.96 -12.51
N CYS A 50 11.24 -7.10 -11.24
CA CYS A 50 9.84 -7.17 -10.81
C CYS A 50 9.09 -5.89 -11.15
N GLY A 51 9.69 -4.71 -10.97
CA GLY A 51 9.11 -3.42 -11.36
C GLY A 51 8.86 -3.33 -12.86
N LYS A 52 9.81 -3.75 -13.70
CA LYS A 52 9.63 -3.81 -15.16
C LYS A 52 8.49 -4.74 -15.56
N LEU A 53 8.41 -5.93 -14.96
CA LEU A 53 7.32 -6.87 -15.23
C LEU A 53 5.98 -6.29 -14.78
N SER A 54 5.92 -5.72 -13.58
CA SER A 54 4.73 -5.06 -13.05
C SER A 54 4.23 -3.95 -13.98
N MET A 55 5.11 -3.11 -14.55
CA MET A 55 4.69 -2.10 -15.53
C MET A 55 4.09 -2.69 -16.80
N LYS A 56 4.61 -3.82 -17.29
CA LYS A 56 3.99 -4.54 -18.43
C LYS A 56 2.60 -5.07 -18.06
N VAL A 57 2.45 -5.60 -16.86
CA VAL A 57 1.17 -6.06 -16.33
C VAL A 57 0.19 -4.91 -16.14
N ILE A 58 0.60 -3.77 -15.59
CA ILE A 58 -0.23 -2.55 -15.48
C ILE A 58 -0.80 -2.18 -16.84
N ASN A 59 0.03 -2.18 -17.89
CA ASN A 59 -0.42 -1.86 -19.23
C ASN A 59 -1.46 -2.88 -19.74
N HIS A 60 -1.24 -4.19 -19.52
CA HIS A 60 -2.21 -5.22 -19.87
C HIS A 60 -3.54 -5.04 -19.12
N LEU A 61 -3.48 -4.87 -17.79
CA LEU A 61 -4.65 -4.63 -16.95
C LEU A 61 -5.44 -3.43 -17.47
N HIS A 62 -4.75 -2.32 -17.70
CA HIS A 62 -5.34 -1.10 -18.25
C HIS A 62 -6.01 -1.36 -19.60
N LEU A 63 -5.35 -2.01 -20.54
CA LEU A 63 -5.87 -2.15 -21.91
C LEU A 63 -6.97 -3.22 -22.04
N HIS A 64 -6.94 -4.26 -21.22
CA HIS A 64 -7.70 -5.49 -21.49
C HIS A 64 -8.56 -6.00 -20.34
N GLU A 65 -8.27 -5.63 -19.09
CA GLU A 65 -8.94 -6.21 -17.92
C GLU A 65 -9.90 -5.23 -17.22
N PHE A 66 -10.01 -3.99 -17.73
CA PHE A 66 -10.93 -2.97 -17.23
C PHE A 66 -11.72 -2.32 -18.37
N ASN A 67 -13.04 -2.22 -18.19
CA ASN A 67 -13.93 -1.54 -19.13
C ASN A 67 -13.96 -0.01 -18.89
N ALA A 68 -14.65 0.72 -19.77
CA ALA A 68 -14.72 2.19 -19.70
C ALA A 68 -15.37 2.69 -18.40
N THR A 69 -16.39 2.00 -17.89
CA THR A 69 -17.07 2.34 -16.64
C THR A 69 -16.14 2.18 -15.45
N GLU A 70 -15.45 1.04 -15.33
CA GLU A 70 -14.53 0.75 -14.22
C GLU A 70 -13.34 1.72 -14.17
N LYS A 71 -12.97 2.33 -15.32
CA LYS A 71 -11.92 3.35 -15.44
C LYS A 71 -12.39 4.78 -15.16
N SER A 72 -13.71 5.01 -15.14
CA SER A 72 -14.25 6.36 -15.08
C SER A 72 -14.00 7.02 -13.72
N ASP A 73 -13.83 8.33 -13.73
CA ASP A 73 -13.73 9.16 -12.53
C ASP A 73 -14.95 8.98 -11.62
N GLU A 74 -16.13 8.78 -12.19
CA GLU A 74 -17.36 8.58 -11.44
C GLU A 74 -17.33 7.26 -10.65
N TYR A 75 -16.88 6.18 -11.28
CA TYR A 75 -16.67 4.89 -10.63
C TYR A 75 -15.57 4.97 -9.55
N ALA A 76 -14.51 5.75 -9.77
CA ALA A 76 -13.42 5.93 -8.81
C ALA A 76 -13.78 6.88 -7.63
N LYS A 77 -14.62 7.90 -7.86
CA LYS A 77 -15.02 8.91 -6.86
C LYS A 77 -16.18 8.44 -5.99
N VAL A 78 -17.08 7.60 -6.50
CA VAL A 78 -18.04 6.86 -5.69
C VAL A 78 -17.29 5.74 -4.98
N ARG A 79 -16.59 6.11 -3.88
CA ARG A 79 -15.55 5.38 -3.13
C ARG A 79 -15.86 3.97 -2.59
N VAL A 80 -16.81 3.24 -3.16
CA VAL A 80 -17.18 1.86 -2.79
C VAL A 80 -17.56 1.00 -4.00
N ALA A 81 -17.77 1.58 -5.20
CA ALA A 81 -18.08 0.78 -6.37
C ALA A 81 -16.82 0.01 -6.81
N GLY A 82 -16.82 -1.30 -6.57
CA GLY A 82 -15.73 -2.19 -6.96
C GLY A 82 -14.65 -2.41 -5.89
N TRP A 83 -14.47 -1.55 -4.88
CA TRP A 83 -13.60 -1.90 -3.74
C TRP A 83 -14.40 -2.64 -2.66
N PRO A 84 -13.94 -3.79 -2.14
CA PRO A 84 -12.62 -4.41 -2.31
C PRO A 84 -12.55 -5.52 -3.39
N ARG A 85 -13.56 -5.62 -4.27
CA ARG A 85 -13.60 -6.53 -5.42
C ARG A 85 -12.62 -6.09 -6.52
N TRP A 86 -13.10 -5.47 -7.59
CA TRP A 86 -12.30 -5.01 -8.72
C TRP A 86 -12.28 -3.48 -8.81
N HIS A 87 -11.14 -2.86 -8.52
CA HIS A 87 -11.03 -1.40 -8.45
C HIS A 87 -9.83 -0.87 -9.23
N TYR A 88 -10.08 0.02 -10.19
CA TYR A 88 -9.05 0.55 -11.09
C TYR A 88 -7.98 1.36 -10.34
N GLY A 89 -8.34 2.05 -9.26
CA GLY A 89 -7.40 2.84 -8.47
C GLY A 89 -6.30 2.05 -7.75
N VAL A 90 -6.34 0.70 -7.78
CA VAL A 90 -5.31 -0.16 -7.18
C VAL A 90 -4.56 -1.03 -8.20
N LEU A 91 -4.52 -0.61 -9.47
CA LEU A 91 -3.77 -1.31 -10.53
C LEU A 91 -2.31 -1.64 -10.13
N THR A 92 -1.66 -0.75 -9.39
CA THR A 92 -0.30 -0.94 -8.90
C THR A 92 -0.18 -2.13 -7.94
N MET A 93 -1.22 -2.40 -7.15
CA MET A 93 -1.26 -3.55 -6.23
C MET A 93 -1.52 -4.85 -7.00
N TYR A 94 -2.49 -4.86 -7.92
CA TYR A 94 -2.79 -6.02 -8.78
C TYR A 94 -1.61 -6.42 -9.66
N SER A 95 -0.90 -5.45 -10.22
CA SER A 95 0.28 -5.72 -11.03
C SER A 95 1.44 -6.31 -10.23
N GLY A 96 1.66 -5.82 -9.00
CA GLY A 96 2.55 -6.46 -8.03
C GLY A 96 2.18 -7.91 -7.75
N HIS A 97 0.89 -8.15 -7.47
CA HIS A 97 0.33 -9.48 -7.21
C HIS A 97 0.67 -10.49 -8.32
N LEU A 98 0.55 -10.06 -9.58
CA LEU A 98 0.78 -10.89 -10.75
C LEU A 98 2.28 -11.03 -11.09
N ALA A 99 3.07 -9.97 -10.88
CA ALA A 99 4.47 -9.94 -11.29
C ALA A 99 5.39 -10.65 -10.29
N ILE A 100 5.20 -10.43 -8.99
CA ILE A 100 6.12 -10.89 -7.94
C ILE A 100 6.37 -12.40 -7.98
N PRO A 101 5.35 -13.27 -7.97
CA PRO A 101 5.56 -14.71 -8.00
C PRO A 101 6.47 -15.15 -9.16
N SER A 102 6.25 -14.55 -10.34
CA SER A 102 7.02 -14.86 -11.55
C SER A 102 8.46 -14.37 -11.50
N CYS A 103 8.70 -13.12 -11.10
CA CYS A 103 10.04 -12.54 -11.08
C CYS A 103 10.90 -13.04 -9.91
N THR A 104 10.29 -13.59 -8.86
CA THR A 104 11.01 -14.16 -7.71
C THR A 104 11.04 -15.68 -7.72
N ASN A 105 10.51 -16.36 -8.75
CA ASN A 105 10.33 -17.82 -8.79
C ASN A 105 11.54 -18.64 -8.31
N SER A 106 12.77 -18.24 -8.69
CA SER A 106 13.99 -18.97 -8.32
C SER A 106 14.42 -18.82 -6.85
N THR A 107 13.90 -17.81 -6.14
CA THR A 107 14.34 -17.43 -4.78
C THR A 107 13.21 -17.42 -3.77
N GLY A 108 11.96 -17.30 -4.24
CA GLY A 108 10.79 -17.08 -3.39
C GLY A 108 10.70 -15.65 -2.87
N PHE A 109 9.64 -15.38 -2.11
CA PHE A 109 9.45 -14.14 -1.37
C PHE A 109 8.69 -14.41 -0.08
N ASP A 110 9.01 -13.66 0.97
CA ASP A 110 8.26 -13.69 2.23
C ASP A 110 7.25 -12.55 2.30
N LYS A 111 6.03 -12.87 2.71
CA LYS A 111 5.04 -11.88 3.14
C LYS A 111 5.23 -11.58 4.63
N ARG A 112 5.57 -10.34 4.96
CA ARG A 112 5.90 -9.86 6.30
C ARG A 112 5.17 -8.55 6.60
N ASP A 113 3.85 -8.65 6.76
CA ASP A 113 3.00 -7.52 7.13
C ASP A 113 3.34 -6.96 8.53
N ASP A 114 4.08 -7.74 9.35
CA ASP A 114 4.66 -7.31 10.61
C ASP A 114 5.91 -6.43 10.43
N LEU A 115 6.57 -6.44 9.26
CA LEU A 115 7.74 -5.61 8.99
C LEU A 115 7.43 -4.45 8.04
N LEU A 116 6.68 -4.74 6.98
CA LEU A 116 6.42 -3.83 5.87
C LEU A 116 4.95 -3.44 5.83
N ASP A 117 4.71 -2.19 5.46
CA ASP A 117 3.37 -1.58 5.40
C ASP A 117 2.62 -1.57 6.77
N PHE A 118 3.32 -1.68 7.90
CA PHE A 118 2.71 -1.87 9.23
C PHE A 118 1.82 -0.68 9.67
N PRO A 119 0.64 -0.89 10.28
CA PRO A 119 -0.31 0.20 10.50
C PRO A 119 0.19 1.25 11.51
N THR A 120 0.07 2.53 11.14
CA THR A 120 0.47 3.65 12.01
C THR A 120 -0.39 3.82 13.25
N PHE A 121 -1.53 3.14 13.37
CA PHE A 121 -2.33 3.22 14.59
C PHE A 121 -1.85 2.28 15.72
N SER A 122 -0.81 1.49 15.46
CA SER A 122 -0.28 0.55 16.45
C SER A 122 0.51 1.26 17.57
N ASN A 123 0.43 0.72 18.78
CA ASN A 123 1.27 1.11 19.93
C ASN A 123 2.50 0.21 20.09
N GLU A 124 2.76 -0.66 19.12
CA GLU A 124 3.95 -1.51 19.10
C GLU A 124 5.24 -0.70 18.95
N SER A 125 6.36 -1.34 19.30
CA SER A 125 7.68 -0.69 19.23
C SER A 125 8.09 -0.41 17.78
N VAL A 126 8.48 0.84 17.51
CA VAL A 126 9.04 1.27 16.20
C VAL A 126 10.20 0.38 15.73
N ASN A 127 11.00 -0.16 16.65
CA ASN A 127 12.18 -0.96 16.33
C ASN A 127 11.89 -2.28 15.61
N ARG A 128 10.61 -2.71 15.55
CA ARG A 128 10.19 -3.96 14.89
C ARG A 128 9.57 -3.73 13.51
N HIS A 129 9.26 -2.49 13.15
CA HIS A 129 8.43 -2.17 12.00
C HIS A 129 9.14 -1.13 11.11
N PRO A 130 10.09 -1.56 10.25
CA PRO A 130 10.90 -0.64 9.45
C PRO A 130 10.10 0.21 8.45
N HIS A 131 8.89 -0.20 8.09
CA HIS A 131 8.02 0.57 7.21
C HIS A 131 6.59 0.59 7.76
N VAL A 132 6.04 1.79 7.90
CA VAL A 132 4.69 2.01 8.46
C VAL A 132 3.75 2.67 7.44
N HIS A 133 2.46 2.36 7.53
CA HIS A 133 1.42 2.83 6.63
C HIS A 133 0.38 3.71 7.32
N ALA A 134 0.25 4.95 6.85
CA ALA A 134 -0.75 5.88 7.36
C ALA A 134 -2.16 5.56 6.84
N ARG A 135 -3.04 5.15 7.74
CA ARG A 135 -4.43 4.79 7.42
C ARG A 135 -5.36 5.99 7.47
N GLN A 136 -6.48 5.87 6.75
CA GLN A 136 -7.58 6.85 6.71
C GLN A 136 -8.71 6.54 7.71
N ASP A 137 -8.48 5.67 8.68
CA ASP A 137 -9.49 5.28 9.68
C ASP A 137 -9.66 6.34 10.79
N LEU A 138 -10.49 6.02 11.79
CA LEU A 138 -10.75 6.87 12.95
C LEU A 138 -9.84 6.54 14.14
N ILE A 139 -8.75 5.78 13.93
CA ILE A 139 -7.86 5.33 14.99
C ILE A 139 -6.59 6.21 14.97
N PHE A 140 -6.10 6.56 16.16
CA PHE A 140 -4.87 7.34 16.32
C PHE A 140 -3.64 6.46 16.03
N PHE A 141 -2.70 6.81 15.15
CA PHE A 141 -2.59 7.96 14.23
C PHE A 141 -3.28 7.72 12.88
N SER A 142 -4.06 8.70 12.41
CA SER A 142 -4.79 8.68 11.13
C SER A 142 -4.45 9.89 10.25
N LYS A 143 -4.22 9.65 8.95
CA LYS A 143 -3.96 10.71 7.96
C LYS A 143 -5.16 11.61 7.71
N SER A 144 -6.38 11.11 7.96
CA SER A 144 -7.61 11.90 7.83
C SER A 144 -7.73 12.91 8.96
N HIS A 145 -7.49 12.47 10.20
CA HIS A 145 -7.45 13.33 11.38
C HIS A 145 -6.32 14.36 11.30
N PHE A 146 -5.11 13.92 10.92
CA PHE A 146 -3.98 14.82 10.71
C PHE A 146 -4.31 15.94 9.70
N ARG A 147 -4.93 15.60 8.56
CA ARG A 147 -5.31 16.58 7.53
C ARG A 147 -6.28 17.64 8.02
N ARG A 148 -7.15 17.31 8.99
CA ARG A 148 -8.10 18.25 9.59
C ARG A 148 -7.48 19.15 10.66
N GLY A 149 -6.21 18.93 11.01
CA GLY A 149 -5.53 19.65 12.09
C GLY A 149 -5.87 19.09 13.48
N ASP A 150 -6.48 17.90 13.57
CA ASP A 150 -6.92 17.31 14.85
C ASP A 150 -5.75 17.09 15.82
N TYR A 151 -4.51 17.07 15.33
CA TYR A 151 -3.28 16.87 16.13
C TYR A 151 -2.46 18.16 16.33
N ASP A 152 -2.89 19.31 15.83
CA ASP A 152 -2.08 20.55 15.81
C ASP A 152 -1.68 21.04 17.21
N HIS A 153 -2.54 20.76 18.20
CA HIS A 153 -2.37 21.13 19.61
C HIS A 153 -1.31 20.32 20.35
N MET A 154 -0.90 19.15 19.82
CA MET A 154 0.03 18.25 20.50
C MET A 154 1.45 18.82 20.53
N GLN A 155 2.18 18.66 21.63
CA GLN A 155 3.59 19.07 21.70
C GLN A 155 4.51 17.92 21.28
N LEU A 156 5.55 18.23 20.50
CA LEU A 156 6.46 17.21 19.97
C LEU A 156 7.24 16.48 21.07
N HIS A 157 7.52 17.16 22.19
CA HIS A 157 8.27 16.58 23.31
C HIS A 157 7.43 15.66 24.19
N ASP A 158 6.10 15.70 24.07
CA ASP A 158 5.19 14.82 24.82
C ASP A 158 5.02 13.44 24.14
N LEU A 159 5.49 13.29 22.90
CA LEU A 159 5.30 12.08 22.10
C LEU A 159 6.39 11.03 22.41
N ASN A 160 5.95 9.80 22.67
CA ASN A 160 6.82 8.64 22.84
C ASN A 160 7.24 8.06 21.48
N LEU A 161 8.44 8.44 21.02
CA LEU A 161 9.00 7.98 19.74
C LEU A 161 9.29 6.48 19.68
N GLY A 162 9.19 5.77 20.81
CA GLY A 162 9.28 4.31 20.85
C GLY A 162 8.04 3.60 20.31
N LYS A 163 6.88 4.27 20.22
CA LYS A 163 5.63 3.70 19.73
C LYS A 163 5.32 4.16 18.31
N VAL A 164 4.84 3.24 17.48
CA VAL A 164 4.53 3.51 16.06
C VAL A 164 3.57 4.70 15.86
N SER A 165 2.46 4.76 16.60
CA SER A 165 1.45 5.82 16.50
C SER A 165 1.97 7.21 16.86
N GLU A 166 2.68 7.31 17.98
CA GLU A 166 3.23 8.57 18.46
C GLU A 166 4.44 9.02 17.61
N TYR A 167 5.25 8.08 17.12
CA TYR A 167 6.31 8.36 16.16
C TYR A 167 5.75 8.89 14.83
N ALA A 168 4.72 8.26 14.26
CA ALA A 168 4.07 8.74 13.05
C ALA A 168 3.47 10.15 13.22
N THR A 169 2.86 10.40 14.39
CA THR A 169 2.36 11.72 14.78
C THR A 169 3.48 12.76 14.84
N PHE A 170 4.61 12.42 15.48
CA PHE A 170 5.79 13.28 15.58
C PHE A 170 6.31 13.65 14.20
N MET A 171 6.54 12.67 13.33
CA MET A 171 7.05 12.88 11.98
C MET A 171 6.14 13.80 11.16
N ALA A 172 4.83 13.57 11.22
CA ALA A 172 3.85 14.38 10.50
C ALA A 172 3.82 15.84 10.99
N LEU A 173 3.74 16.05 12.30
CA LEU A 173 3.72 17.40 12.89
C LEU A 173 5.05 18.14 12.70
N GLN A 174 6.18 17.47 12.88
CA GLN A 174 7.50 18.06 12.71
C GLN A 174 7.70 18.55 11.28
N ALA A 175 7.38 17.71 10.27
CA ALA A 175 7.52 18.07 8.86
C ALA A 175 6.64 19.28 8.50
N THR A 176 5.37 19.31 8.95
CA THR A 176 4.47 20.43 8.68
C THR A 176 4.91 21.72 9.36
N ARG A 177 5.41 21.65 10.60
CA ARG A 177 5.92 22.83 11.33
C ARG A 177 7.17 23.40 10.65
N GLN A 178 8.10 22.53 10.25
CA GLN A 178 9.29 22.95 9.50
C GLN A 178 8.92 23.61 8.16
N TYR A 179 7.96 23.04 7.44
CA TYR A 179 7.46 23.62 6.19
C TYR A 179 6.85 25.01 6.40
N LYS A 180 5.97 25.20 7.41
CA LYS A 180 5.38 26.49 7.75
C LYS A 180 6.47 27.53 8.07
N LEU A 181 7.42 27.18 8.93
CA LEU A 181 8.56 28.05 9.27
C LEU A 181 9.42 28.43 8.06
N ALA A 182 9.55 27.55 7.06
CA ALA A 182 10.31 27.84 5.84
C ALA A 182 9.57 28.78 4.88
N ILE A 183 8.24 28.77 4.88
CA ILE A 183 7.43 29.69 4.08
C ILE A 183 7.33 31.05 4.76
N ASP A 184 7.14 31.11 6.07
CA ASP A 184 7.02 32.37 6.81
C ASP A 184 8.31 33.21 6.80
N LYS A 185 9.44 32.61 6.41
CA LYS A 185 10.75 33.27 6.24
C LYS A 185 11.03 33.74 4.81
N ARG A 186 10.12 33.53 3.86
CA ARG A 186 10.22 34.02 2.47
C ARG A 186 9.38 35.27 2.30
#